data_AF-A0A965PH89-F1
#
_entry.id   AF-A0A965PH89-F1
#
_cell.length_a   1.000
_cell.length_b   1.000
_cell.length_c   1.000
_cell.angle_alpha   90.00
_cell.angle_beta   90.00
_cell.angle_gamma   90.00
#
_symmetry.space_group_name_H-M   'P 1'
#
loop_
_entity.id
_entity.type
_entity.pdbx_description
1 polymer ?
#
loop_
_entity_poly.entity_id
_entity_poly.type
_entity_poly.pdbx_seq_one_letter_code
_entity_poly.pdbx_strand_id
1 'polypeptide(L)'
;MTNNNSIKRAILIDPFTQTITEVKMVDTKLQTIYALIGCDTITITSLANGIDMILDDEGLLKDSESQAYFKFGITSQPFAGKALIIAT
;
A
#
# COMPACT_ATOMS: atom_id res chain seq x y z
N MET A 1 -15.79 18.12 21.04
CA MET A 1 -15.75 17.39 19.76
C MET A 1 -14.91 16.15 20.00
N THR A 2 -15.51 14.96 20.07
CA THR A 2 -14.75 13.72 20.24
C THR A 2 -14.13 13.34 18.91
N ASN A 3 -12.80 13.38 18.83
CA ASN A 3 -12.05 12.83 17.71
C ASN A 3 -12.24 11.31 17.71
N ASN A 4 -13.30 10.84 17.05
CA ASN A 4 -13.43 9.43 16.70
C ASN A 4 -12.45 9.13 15.56
N ASN A 5 -11.14 9.02 15.88
CA ASN A 5 -10.20 8.36 14.98
C ASN A 5 -10.60 6.88 14.95
N SER A 6 -11.45 6.52 13.98
CA SER A 6 -11.80 5.13 13.75
C SER A 6 -10.55 4.44 13.23
N ILE A 7 -9.95 3.57 14.05
CA ILE A 7 -8.84 2.73 13.64
C ILE A 7 -9.32 1.87 12.47
N LYS A 8 -8.68 2.00 11.32
CA LYS A 8 -8.94 1.18 10.13
C LYS A 8 -7.89 0.08 10.04
N ARG A 9 -8.30 -1.11 9.62
CA ARG A 9 -7.39 -2.22 9.35
C ARG A 9 -7.06 -2.22 7.86
N ALA A 10 -5.81 -2.46 7.54
CA ALA A 10 -5.31 -2.59 6.18
C ALA A 10 -4.34 -3.77 6.09
N ILE A 11 -4.09 -4.25 4.87
CA ILE A 11 -3.07 -5.25 4.61
C ILE A 11 -1.89 -4.54 3.95
N LEU A 12 -0.71 -4.61 4.57
CA LEU A 12 0.55 -4.13 4.00
C LEU A 12 1.27 -5.30 3.33
N ILE A 13 1.54 -5.15 2.04
CA ILE A 13 2.39 -6.03 1.24
C ILE A 13 3.78 -5.39 1.16
N ASP A 14 4.80 -6.10 1.65
CA ASP A 14 6.18 -5.65 1.61
C ASP A 14 7.03 -6.68 0.83
N PRO A 15 7.34 -6.42 -0.46
CA PRO A 15 8.13 -7.35 -1.27
C PRO A 15 9.61 -7.40 -0.88
N PHE A 16 10.13 -6.41 -0.15
CA PHE A 16 11.53 -6.39 0.28
C PHE A 16 11.77 -7.40 1.39
N THR A 17 10.81 -7.50 2.33
CA THR A 17 10.86 -8.48 3.42
C THR A 17 10.08 -9.76 3.13
N GLN A 18 9.38 -9.81 1.99
CA GLN A 18 8.48 -10.90 1.59
C GLN A 18 7.39 -11.17 2.63
N THR A 19 6.78 -10.11 3.16
CA THR A 19 5.74 -10.21 4.20
C THR A 19 4.41 -9.62 3.76
N ILE A 20 3.34 -10.18 4.33
CA ILE A 20 1.99 -9.64 4.28
C ILE A 20 1.56 -9.47 5.72
N THR A 21 1.26 -8.24 6.13
CA THR A 21 0.96 -7.91 7.53
C THR A 21 -0.34 -7.14 7.65
N GLU A 22 -1.13 -7.43 8.68
CA GLU A 22 -2.26 -6.58 9.05
C GLU A 22 -1.72 -5.36 9.80
N VAL A 23 -2.03 -4.16 9.31
CA VAL A 23 -1.65 -2.90 9.95
C VAL A 23 -2.88 -2.14 10.42
N LYS A 24 -2.74 -1.47 11.56
CA LYS A 24 -3.77 -0.58 12.11
C LYS A 24 -3.44 0.86 11.72
N MET A 25 -4.26 1.44 10.87
CA MET A 25 -4.20 2.84 10.51
C MET A 25 -4.91 3.66 11.58
N VAL A 26 -4.17 4.57 12.21
CA VAL A 26 -4.73 5.47 13.22
C VAL A 26 -5.72 6.48 12.63
N ASP A 27 -5.51 6.85 11.36
CA ASP A 27 -6.41 7.65 10.52
C ASP A 27 -6.22 7.27 9.03
N THR A 28 -7.04 7.85 8.15
CA THR A 28 -6.95 7.66 6.69
C THR A 28 -6.27 8.84 5.99
N LYS A 29 -5.44 9.61 6.70
CA LYS A 29 -4.74 10.75 6.10
C LYS A 29 -3.61 10.23 5.22
N LEU A 30 -3.32 11.02 4.19
CA LEU A 30 -2.31 10.70 3.20
C LEU A 30 -0.91 10.50 3.81
N GLN A 31 -0.57 11.27 4.86
CA GLN A 31 0.70 11.14 5.59
C GLN A 31 0.86 9.78 6.28
N THR A 32 -0.23 9.24 6.84
CA THR A 32 -0.23 7.90 7.45
C THR A 32 0.02 6.83 6.39
N ILE A 33 -0.58 6.98 5.21
CA ILE A 33 -0.40 6.08 4.07
C ILE A 33 1.04 6.14 3.55
N TYR A 34 1.60 7.35 3.34
CA TYR A 34 2.99 7.53 2.94
C TYR A 34 3.97 6.90 3.92
N ALA A 35 3.74 7.06 5.23
CA ALA A 35 4.60 6.47 6.25
C ALA A 35 4.57 4.92 6.24
N LEU A 36 3.41 4.33 5.96
CA LEU A 36 3.24 2.87 5.91
C LEU A 36 3.86 2.26 4.64
N ILE A 37 3.69 2.91 3.49
CA ILE A 37 4.24 2.44 2.21
C ILE A 37 5.74 2.78 2.08
N GLY A 38 6.16 3.93 2.61
CA GLY A 38 7.53 4.45 2.49
C GLY A 38 7.79 5.08 1.12
N CYS A 39 6.88 5.94 0.67
CA CYS A 39 6.92 6.64 -0.62
C CYS A 39 6.47 8.09 -0.49
N ASP A 40 6.82 8.92 -1.48
CA ASP A 40 6.40 10.33 -1.56
C ASP A 40 5.14 10.51 -2.41
N THR A 41 4.92 9.61 -3.37
CA THR A 41 3.75 9.63 -4.26
C THR A 41 3.04 8.27 -4.30
N ILE A 42 1.71 8.29 -4.44
CA ILE A 42 0.89 7.08 -4.48
C ILE A 42 -0.04 7.07 -5.70
N THR A 43 -0.31 5.86 -6.17
CA THR A 43 -1.39 5.58 -7.12
C THR A 43 -2.39 4.63 -6.48
N ILE A 44 -3.68 4.84 -6.74
CA ILE A 44 -4.76 3.99 -6.21
C ILE A 44 -5.38 3.22 -7.37
N THR A 45 -5.50 1.91 -7.23
CA THR A 45 -6.24 1.05 -8.15
C THR A 45 -7.34 0.31 -7.41
N SER A 46 -8.53 0.23 -8.00
CA SER A 46 -9.64 -0.49 -7.40
C SER A 46 -9.53 -1.99 -7.72
N LEU A 47 -9.63 -2.83 -6.70
CA LEU A 47 -9.59 -4.28 -6.86
C LEU A 47 -11.00 -4.83 -7.12
N ALA A 48 -11.92 -4.65 -6.17
CA ALA A 48 -13.34 -5.00 -6.27
C ALA A 48 -14.09 -4.58 -5.01
N ASN A 49 -15.41 -4.34 -5.11
CA ASN A 49 -16.34 -4.25 -3.97
C ASN A 49 -15.91 -3.29 -2.84
N GLY A 50 -15.44 -2.10 -3.19
CA GLY A 50 -14.94 -1.14 -2.19
C GLY A 50 -13.62 -1.58 -1.55
N ILE A 51 -12.81 -2.36 -2.27
CA ILE A 51 -11.45 -2.70 -1.87
C ILE A 51 -10.52 -2.03 -2.86
N ASP A 52 -9.66 -1.16 -2.34
CA ASP A 52 -8.67 -0.44 -3.12
C ASP A 52 -7.26 -0.87 -2.71
N MET A 53 -6.36 -0.88 -3.67
CA MET A 53 -4.93 -1.08 -3.48
C MET A 53 -4.21 0.24 -3.75
N ILE A 54 -3.53 0.74 -2.73
CA ILE A 54 -2.68 1.92 -2.79
C ILE A 54 -1.24 1.45 -3.00
N LEU A 55 -0.60 2.01 -4.01
CA LEU A 55 0.70 1.60 -4.54
C LEU A 55 1.70 2.75 -4.45
N ASP A 56 2.97 2.41 -4.29
CA ASP A 56 4.11 3.30 -4.51
C ASP A 56 4.21 3.67 -6.01
N ASP A 57 3.85 4.91 -6.37
CA ASP A 57 3.83 5.35 -7.77
C ASP A 57 5.25 5.53 -8.35
N GLU A 58 6.23 5.77 -7.47
CA GLU A 58 7.61 5.99 -7.85
C GLU A 58 8.46 4.71 -7.78
N GLY A 59 7.86 3.56 -7.48
CA GLY A 59 8.57 2.29 -7.33
C GLY A 59 9.41 1.93 -8.57
N LEU A 60 8.94 2.26 -9.77
CA LEU A 60 9.69 2.01 -11.02
C LEU A 60 10.82 3.02 -11.28
N LEU A 61 10.87 4.14 -10.54
CA LEU A 61 11.92 5.15 -10.66
C LEU A 61 13.12 4.87 -9.74
N LYS A 62 12.98 3.92 -8.80
CA LYS A 62 14.04 3.52 -7.87
C LYS A 62 15.06 2.60 -8.55
N ASP A 63 16.28 2.59 -8.02
CA ASP A 63 17.35 1.75 -8.54
C ASP A 63 16.95 0.26 -8.55
N SER A 64 17.16 -0.40 -9.69
CA SER A 64 16.67 -1.76 -9.92
C SER A 64 17.33 -2.82 -9.03
N GLU A 65 18.55 -2.59 -8.55
CA GLU A 65 19.24 -3.53 -7.65
C GLU A 65 18.68 -3.46 -6.22
N SER A 66 18.15 -2.29 -5.84
CA SER A 66 17.55 -2.05 -4.54
C SER A 66 16.03 -2.25 -4.49
N GLN A 67 15.38 -2.35 -5.65
CA GLN A 67 13.92 -2.45 -5.76
C GLN A 67 13.42 -3.90 -5.63
N ALA A 68 12.22 -4.05 -5.05
CA ALA A 68 11.51 -5.31 -4.95
C ALA A 68 10.11 -5.22 -5.57
N TYR A 69 9.63 -6.36 -6.06
CA TYR A 69 8.39 -6.45 -6.82
C TYR A 69 7.50 -7.55 -6.27
N PHE A 70 6.19 -7.39 -6.41
CA PHE A 70 5.23 -8.45 -6.15
C PHE A 70 4.23 -8.59 -7.30
N LYS A 71 3.60 -9.76 -7.40
CA LYS A 71 2.46 -9.99 -8.29
C LYS A 71 1.20 -10.11 -7.46
N PHE A 72 0.10 -9.59 -7.99
CA PHE A 72 -1.23 -9.72 -7.37
C PHE A 72 -2.20 -10.35 -8.38
N GLY A 73 -2.56 -11.62 -8.15
CA GLY A 73 -3.28 -12.42 -9.16
C GLY A 73 -2.36 -12.98 -10.26
N ILE A 74 -2.97 -13.61 -11.27
CA ILE A 74 -2.27 -14.46 -12.25
C ILE A 74 -1.76 -13.68 -13.46
N THR A 75 -2.44 -12.59 -13.85
CA THR A 75 -2.18 -11.83 -15.08
C THR A 75 -1.64 -10.42 -14.84
N SER A 76 -1.44 -10.01 -13.58
CA SER A 76 -0.98 -8.65 -13.30
C SER A 76 0.48 -8.46 -13.70
N GLN A 77 0.74 -7.30 -14.30
CA GLN A 77 2.10 -6.76 -14.33
C GLN A 77 2.61 -6.66 -12.89
N PRO A 78 3.88 -6.99 -12.61
CA PRO A 78 4.44 -6.83 -11.28
C PRO A 78 4.32 -5.38 -10.81
N PHE A 79 3.96 -5.21 -9.54
CA PHE A 79 3.95 -3.93 -8.86
C PHE A 79 5.30 -3.72 -8.17
N ALA A 80 5.83 -2.51 -8.24
CA ALA A 80 7.09 -2.13 -7.61
C ALA A 80 6.83 -1.45 -6.26
N GLY A 81 7.68 -1.70 -5.27
CA GLY A 81 7.53 -1.12 -3.94
C GLY A 81 6.42 -1.76 -3.10
N LYS A 82 6.13 -1.16 -1.95
CA LYS A 82 5.11 -1.66 -1.01
C LYS A 82 3.72 -1.27 -1.46
N ALA A 83 2.72 -1.97 -0.93
CA ALA A 83 1.31 -1.66 -1.21
C ALA A 83 0.44 -1.82 0.03
N LEU A 84 -0.62 -1.01 0.12
CA LEU A 84 -1.67 -1.14 1.11
C LEU A 84 -2.98 -1.55 0.44
N ILE A 85 -3.61 -2.62 0.92
CA ILE A 85 -4.98 -2.97 0.57
C ILE A 85 -5.90 -2.48 1.68
N ILE A 86 -6.88 -1.66 1.30
CA ILE A 86 -7.84 -1.04 2.22
C ILE A 86 -9.27 -1.30 1.76
N ALA A 87 -10.20 -1.42 2.72
CA ALA A 87 -11.62 -1.35 2.44
C ALA A 87 -12.11 0.09 2.58
N THR A 88 -12.70 0.63 1.50
CA THR A 88 -13.21 2.00 1.38
C THR A 88 -14.72 2.09 1.64
#